data_AF-A0A259PJ15-F1
#
_entry.id   AF-A0A259PJ15-F1
#
_cell.length_a   1.000
_cell.length_b   1.000
_cell.length_c   1.000
_cell.angle_alpha   90.00
_cell.angle_beta   90.00
_cell.angle_gamma   90.00
#
_symmetry.space_group_name_H-M   'P 1'
#
loop_
_entity.id
_entity.type
_entity.pdbx_description
1 polymer ?
#
loop_
_entity_poly.entity_id
_entity_poly.type
_entity_poly.pdbx_seq_one_letter_code
_entity_poly.pdbx_strand_id
1 'polypeptide(L)' 'RLEIQHFFEVYKDLEPGKSVEGAHWVGRADAEAEIERSRQRAIDAGYHSH' A
#
# COMPACT_ATOMS: atom_id res chain seq x y z
N ARG A 1 -6.75 -15.20 -0.26
CA ARG A 1 -6.85 -14.01 -1.15
C ARG A 1 -8.05 -13.14 -0.78
N LEU A 2 -9.24 -13.69 -0.60
CA LEU A 2 -10.44 -12.91 -0.26
C LEU A 2 -10.46 -12.39 1.18
N GLU A 3 -9.97 -13.14 2.17
CA GLU A 3 -10.00 -12.69 3.57
C GLU A 3 -9.14 -11.44 3.84
N ILE A 4 -7.94 -11.37 3.25
CA ILE A 4 -7.07 -10.18 3.36
C ILE A 4 -7.73 -8.97 2.69
N GLN A 5 -8.34 -9.16 1.52
CA GLN A 5 -9.07 -8.10 0.84
C GLN A 5 -10.26 -7.64 1.67
N HIS A 6 -11.10 -8.58 2.12
CA HIS A 6 -12.28 -8.33 2.94
C HIS A 6 -11.93 -7.57 4.22
N PHE A 7 -10.83 -7.95 4.89
CA PHE A 7 -10.34 -7.23 6.06
C PHE A 7 -10.10 -5.74 5.76
N PHE A 8 -9.37 -5.43 4.69
CA PHE A 8 -9.08 -4.04 4.34
C PHE A 8 -10.30 -3.25 3.85
N GLU A 9 -11.31 -3.93 3.31
CA GLU A 9 -12.56 -3.31 2.86
C GLU A 9 -13.42 -2.84 4.04
N VAL A 10 -13.43 -3.53 5.19
CA VAL A 10 -14.39 -3.23 6.28
C VAL A 10 -13.77 -2.74 7.59
N TYR A 11 -12.44 -2.85 7.79
CA TYR A 11 -11.85 -2.59 9.12
C TYR A 11 -11.99 -1.14 9.62
N LYS A 12 -12.32 -0.20 8.73
CA LYS A 12 -12.49 1.23 9.02
C LYS A 12 -13.93 1.70 9.02
N ASP A 13 -14.91 0.83 8.82
CA ASP A 13 -16.32 1.23 8.63
C ASP A 13 -16.90 1.96 9.85
N LEU A 14 -16.33 1.73 11.04
CA LEU A 14 -16.73 2.39 12.28
C LEU A 14 -15.88 3.63 12.63
N GLU A 15 -14.93 4.01 11.78
CA GLU A 15 -14.10 5.20 11.97
C GLU A 15 -14.70 6.39 11.20
N PRO A 16 -15.26 7.42 11.88
CA PRO A 16 -15.92 8.54 11.22
C PRO A 16 -14.98 9.24 10.21
N GLY A 17 -15.45 9.39 8.98
CA GLY A 17 -14.72 10.09 7.92
C GLY A 17 -13.63 9.26 7.23
N LYS A 18 -13.57 7.94 7.46
CA LYS A 18 -12.63 7.05 6.78
C LYS A 18 -13.36 6.00 5.96
N SER A 19 -12.81 5.73 4.77
CA SER A 19 -13.23 4.65 3.88
C SER A 19 -12.02 4.12 3.11
N VAL A 20 -12.16 2.94 2.51
CA VAL A 20 -11.18 2.36 1.59
C VAL A 20 -11.90 2.03 0.29
N GLU A 21 -11.37 2.50 -0.84
CA GLU A 21 -11.92 2.23 -2.17
C GLU A 21 -10.80 1.83 -3.14
N GLY A 22 -11.09 0.93 -4.08
CA GLY A 22 -10.24 0.69 -5.27
C GLY A 22 -9.01 -0.22 -5.09
N ALA A 23 -8.90 -0.99 -4.00
CA ALA A 23 -7.79 -1.92 -3.81
C ALA A 23 -7.92 -3.17 -4.68
N HIS A 24 -6.86 -3.54 -5.39
CA HIS A 24 -6.78 -4.75 -6.19
C HIS A 24 -5.42 -5.42 -6.04
N TRP A 25 -5.39 -6.74 -6.23
CA TRP A 25 -4.16 -7.51 -6.24
C TRP A 25 -3.42 -7.36 -7.57
N VAL A 26 -2.13 -7.06 -7.50
CA VAL A 26 -1.20 -7.04 -8.65
C VAL A 26 -0.21 -8.21 -8.58
N GLY A 27 0.59 -8.38 -9.64
CA GLY A 27 1.62 -9.41 -9.70
C GLY A 27 2.90 -9.05 -8.93
N ARG A 28 3.80 -10.03 -8.79
CA ARG A 28 5.10 -9.85 -8.12
C ARG A 28 5.95 -8.74 -8.76
N ALA A 29 6.03 -8.70 -10.09
CA ALA A 29 6.85 -7.71 -10.80
C ALA A 29 6.39 -6.28 -10.50
N ASP A 30 5.08 -6.04 -10.48
CA ASP A 30 4.52 -4.71 -10.17
C ASP A 30 4.79 -4.31 -8.72
N ALA A 31 4.70 -5.28 -7.79
CA ALA A 31 5.01 -5.06 -6.38
C ALA A 31 6.50 -4.73 -6.16
N GLU A 32 7.41 -5.47 -6.81
CA GLU A 32 8.85 -5.21 -6.77
C GLU A 32 9.20 -3.84 -7.36
N ALA A 33 8.54 -3.45 -8.46
CA ALA A 33 8.71 -2.13 -9.05
C ALA A 33 8.25 -1.00 -8.11
N GLU A 34 7.18 -1.19 -7.35
CA GLU A 34 6.75 -0.19 -6.35
C GLU A 34 7.71 -0.08 -5.16
N ILE A 35 8.32 -1.20 -4.74
CA ILE A 35 9.36 -1.20 -3.70
C ILE A 35 10.54 -0.34 -4.14
N GLU A 36 11.01 -0.51 -5.37
CA GLU A 36 12.15 0.26 -5.89
C GLU A 36 11.81 1.74 -6.05
N ARG A 37 10.63 2.07 -6.61
CA ARG A 37 10.16 3.47 -6.69
C ARG A 37 10.06 4.11 -5.30
N SER A 38 9.61 3.37 -4.30
CA SER A 38 9.51 3.86 -2.92
C SER A 38 10.88 4.15 -2.31
N ARG A 39 11.87 3.29 -2.54
CA ARG A 39 13.26 3.51 -2.13
C ARG A 39 13.83 4.78 -2.76
N GLN A 40 13.64 4.97 -4.05
CA GLN A 40 14.09 6.18 -4.73
C GLN A 40 13.43 7.43 -4.16
N ARG A 41 12.10 7.42 -3.97
CA ARG A 41 11.38 8.55 -3.33
C ARG A 41 11.93 8.86 -1.93
N ALA A 42 12.31 7.85 -1.16
CA ALA A 42 12.91 8.04 0.16
C ALA A 42 14.28 8.72 0.05
N ILE A 43 15.15 8.25 -0.85
CA ILE A 43 16.47 8.85 -1.12
C ILE A 43 16.32 10.32 -1.54
N ASP A 44 15.40 10.59 -2.47
CA ASP A 44 15.14 11.95 -2.97
C ASP A 44 14.61 12.87 -1.85
N ALA A 45 13.87 12.31 -0.89
CA ALA A 45 13.41 13.00 0.31
C ALA A 45 14.51 13.17 1.38
N GLY A 46 15.75 12.78 1.10
CA GLY A 46 16.91 12.92 2.01
C GLY A 46 17.10 11.76 2.97
N TYR A 47 16.43 10.62 2.76
CA TYR A 47 16.73 9.40 3.50
C TYR A 47 17.99 8.75 2.93
N HIS A 48 19.09 8.84 3.66
CA HIS A 48 20.29 8.06 3.39
C HIS A 48 20.39 6.96 4.44
N SER A 49 20.42 5.70 4.00
CA SER A 49 20.74 4.59 4.90
C SER A 49 22.10 4.87 5.54
N HIS A 50 22.16 4.85 6.87
CA HIS A 50 23.41 5.01 7.62
C HIS A 50 24.47 4.00 7.20
#